data_AF-A0AAI8D553-F1
#
_entry.id   AF-A0AAI8D553-F1
#
_cell.length_a   1.000
_cell.length_b   1.000
_cell.length_c   1.000
_cell.angle_alpha   90.00
_cell.angle_beta   90.00
_cell.angle_gamma   90.00
#
_symmetry.space_group_name_H-M   'P 1'
#
loop_
_entity.id
_entity.type
_entity.pdbx_description
1 polymer ?
#
loop_
_entity_poly.entity_id
_entity_poly.type
_entity_poly.pdbx_seq_one_letter_code
_entity_poly.pdbx_strand_id
1 'polypeptide(L)' 'MAGLDDPRQIADRLQGSELGQFWRYRVGDYRIICDIQNGKLIVLVVEIGHRSTVYR' A
#
# COMPACT_ATOMS: atom_id res chain seq x y z
N MET A 1 -17.30 12.17 7.49
CA MET A 1 -16.19 11.28 7.14
C MET A 1 -16.80 10.11 6.40
N ALA A 2 -16.50 9.92 5.11
CA ALA A 2 -16.90 8.69 4.44
C ALA A 2 -16.12 7.54 5.11
N GLY A 3 -16.81 6.48 5.51
CA GLY A 3 -16.16 5.26 6.01
C GLY A 3 -15.22 4.73 4.93
N LEU A 4 -14.03 4.30 5.33
CA LEU A 4 -13.10 3.62 4.42
C LEU A 4 -13.54 2.15 4.34
N ASP A 5 -14.46 1.85 3.44
CA ASP A 5 -15.05 0.52 3.30
C ASP A 5 -14.13 -0.45 2.53
N ASP A 6 -13.30 0.08 1.62
CA ASP A 6 -12.22 -0.68 0.97
C ASP A 6 -10.87 -0.02 1.28
N PRO A 7 -9.89 -0.76 1.86
CA PRO A 7 -8.55 -0.25 2.10
C PRO A 7 -7.85 0.34 0.85
N ARG A 8 -8.27 -0.08 -0.36
CA ARG A 8 -7.77 0.43 -1.64
C ARG A 8 -8.16 1.88 -1.94
N GLN A 9 -9.17 2.44 -1.27
CA GLN A 9 -9.67 3.80 -1.56
C GLN A 9 -8.64 4.90 -1.28
N ILE A 10 -7.63 4.62 -0.46
CA ILE A 10 -6.56 5.56 -0.08
C ILE A 10 -5.16 5.04 -0.44
N ALA A 11 -5.08 4.01 -1.27
CA ALA A 11 -3.83 3.38 -1.68
C ALA A 11 -3.68 3.35 -3.20
N ASP A 12 -2.45 3.51 -3.67
CA ASP A 12 -2.12 3.37 -5.08
C ASP A 12 -1.62 1.95 -5.35
N ARG A 13 -2.11 1.33 -6.43
CA ARG A 13 -1.54 0.07 -6.91
C ARG A 13 -0.14 0.30 -7.49
N LEU A 14 0.83 -0.53 -7.11
CA LEU A 14 2.16 -0.47 -7.70
C LEU A 14 2.14 -0.97 -9.15
N GLN A 15 3.01 -0.39 -9.98
CA GLN A 15 3.14 -0.71 -11.40
C GLN A 15 4.26 -1.73 -11.62
N GLY A 16 4.11 -2.59 -12.63
CA GLY A 16 5.07 -3.65 -12.97
C GLY A 16 4.49 -5.05 -12.79
N SER A 17 4.95 -6.00 -13.59
CA SER A 17 4.43 -7.37 -13.64
C SER A 17 4.58 -8.11 -12.31
N GLU A 18 5.67 -7.86 -11.58
CA GLU A 18 5.97 -8.52 -10.29
C GLU A 18 5.39 -7.76 -9.08
N LEU A 19 5.14 -6.46 -9.23
CA LEU A 19 4.69 -5.59 -8.14
C LEU A 19 3.18 -5.29 -8.18
N GLY A 20 2.50 -5.71 -9.24
CA GLY A 20 1.09 -5.41 -9.47
C GLY A 20 0.13 -5.95 -8.42
N GLN A 21 0.54 -6.83 -7.50
CA GLN A 21 -0.29 -7.23 -6.36
C GLN A 21 -0.20 -6.27 -5.17
N PHE A 22 0.83 -5.43 -5.10
CA PHE A 22 1.09 -4.58 -3.95
C PHE A 22 0.43 -3.20 -4.08
N TRP A 23 0.15 -2.64 -2.92
CA TRP A 23 -0.51 -1.36 -2.71
C TRP A 23 0.39 -0.45 -1.89
N ARG A 24 0.41 0.84 -2.23
CA ARG A 24 1.19 1.85 -1.54
C ARG A 24 0.29 2.84 -0.86
N TYR A 25 0.39 2.93 0.47
CA TYR A 25 -0.21 4.01 1.24
C TYR A 25 0.79 5.15 1.40
N ARG A 26 0.26 6.38 1.39
CA ARG A 26 1.02 7.58 1.74
C ARG A 26 0.57 8.07 3.11
N VAL A 27 1.49 8.02 4.08
CA VAL A 27 1.24 8.48 5.44
C VAL A 27 2.28 9.54 5.79
N GLY A 28 1.92 10.81 5.61
CA GLY A 28 2.86 11.93 5.71
C GLY A 28 4.07 11.74 4.78
N ASP A 29 5.25 11.62 5.38
CA ASP A 29 6.51 11.39 4.68
C ASP A 29 6.89 9.91 4.54
N TYR A 30 6.04 8.98 4.96
CA TYR A 30 6.26 7.55 4.79
C TYR A 30 5.45 6.96 3.64
N ARG A 31 6.02 5.92 3.03
CA ARG A 31 5.37 5.04 2.07
C ARG A 31 5.32 3.66 2.69
N ILE A 32 4.11 3.09 2.73
CA ILE A 32 3.87 1.76 3.26
C ILE A 32 3.47 0.89 2.08
N ILE A 33 4.21 -0.18 1.82
CA ILE A 33 3.86 -1.18 0.81
C ILE A 33 3.11 -2.31 1.51
N CYS A 34 1.97 -2.67 0.98
CA CYS A 34 1.09 -3.70 1.52
C CYS A 34 0.62 -4.68 0.45
N ASP A 35 0.35 -5.91 0.86
CA ASP A 35 -0.46 -6.87 0.11
C ASP A 35 -1.87 -6.94 0.74
N ILE A 36 -2.90 -6.72 -0.09
CA ILE A 36 -4.30 -6.73 0.35
C ILE A 36 -4.93 -8.06 -0.06
N GLN A 37 -5.03 -8.99 0.88
CA GLN A 37 -5.52 -10.35 0.67
C GLN A 37 -7.02 -10.44 0.99
N ASN A 38 -7.86 -10.04 0.04
CA ASN A 38 -9.33 -10.02 0.21
C ASN A 38 -9.90 -11.38 0.68
N GLY A 39 -9.39 -12.49 0.14
CA GLY A 39 -9.89 -13.83 0.48
C GLY A 39 -9.60 -14.27 1.92
N LYS A 40 -8.78 -13.51 2.66
CA LYS A 40 -8.42 -13.79 4.05
C LYS A 40 -8.74 -12.62 4.99
N LEU A 41 -9.28 -11.52 4.48
CA LEU A 41 -9.49 -10.27 5.22
C LEU A 41 -8.20 -9.77 5.92
N ILE A 42 -7.07 -9.76 5.19
CA ILE A 42 -5.76 -9.35 5.71
C ILE A 42 -5.21 -8.19 4.87
N VAL A 43 -4.65 -7.19 5.55
CA VAL A 43 -3.72 -6.20 4.95
C VAL A 43 -2.34 -6.48 5.54
N LEU A 44 -1.47 -7.10 4.74
CA LEU A 44 -0.12 -7.45 5.15
C LEU A 44 0.84 -6.32 4.77
N VAL A 45 1.44 -5.66 5.75
CA VAL A 45 2.51 -4.69 5.51
C VAL A 45 3.80 -5.44 5.20
N VAL A 46 4.37 -5.20 4.02
CA VAL A 46 5.62 -5.84 3.58
C VAL A 46 6.83 -4.94 3.73
N GLU A 47 6.66 -3.62 3.59
CA GLU A 47 7.75 -2.66 3.73
C GLU A 47 7.23 -1.29 4.19
N ILE A 48 8.04 -0.60 4.99
CA ILE A 48 7.83 0.79 5.37
C ILE A 48 9.10 1.57 5.06
N GLY A 49 8.97 2.61 4.24
CA GLY A 49 10.09 3.46 3.85
C GLY A 49 9.77 4.95 4.03
N HIS A 50 10.76 5.73 4.44
CA HIS A 50 10.66 7.18 4.38
C HIS A 50 10.77 7.68 2.93
N ARG A 51 10.12 8.80 2.59
CA ARG A 51 10.06 9.36 1.23
C ARG A 51 11.44 9.61 0.61
N SER A 52 12.44 9.88 1.45
CA SER A 52 13.82 10.15 1.05
C SER A 52 14.62 8.88 0.75
N THR A 53 14.06 7.71 1.02
CA THR A 53 14.75 6.41 0.92
C THR A 53 14.19 5.54 -0.22
N VAL A 54 12.96 5.79 -0.67
CA VAL A 54 12.25 4.94 -1.65
C VAL A 54 12.70 5.13 -3.12
N TYR A 55 13.49 6.16 -3.42
CA TYR A 55 14.05 6.39 -4.77
C TYR A 55 15.57 6.18 -4.79
N ARG A 56 16.04 5.01 -4.38
CA ARG A 56 17.38 4.52 -4.69
C ARG A 56 17.34 3.34 -5.63
#